data_AF-A0A0S8EGH9-F1
#
_entry.id   AF-A0A0S8EGH9-F1
#
_cell.length_a   1.000
_cell.length_b   1.000
_cell.length_c   1.000
_cell.angle_alpha   90.00
_cell.angle_beta   90.00
_cell.angle_gamma   90.00
#
_symmetry.space_group_name_H-M   'P 1'
#
loop_
_entity.id
_entity.type
_entity.pdbx_description
1 polymer ?
#
loop_
_entity_poly.entity_id
_entity_poly.type
_entity_poly.pdbx_seq_one_letter_code
_entity_poly.pdbx_strand_id
1 'polypeptide(L)'
;MPIDLDVIFLALLFTMWAILGFLPWLALAVRRRGRSVLVALPLAIAGGAGGGVLVPAAGAKDETGLLLSLATAVVGGLALALLGLRLSRRRPNPT
;
A
#
# COMPACT_ATOMS: atom_id res chain seq x y z
N MET A 1 -2.52 1.46 -31.98
CA MET A 1 -3.15 2.17 -30.85
C MET A 1 -2.16 3.22 -30.37
N PRO A 2 -2.48 4.52 -30.42
CA PRO A 2 -1.69 5.50 -29.68
C PRO A 2 -1.74 5.11 -28.20
N ILE A 3 -0.59 4.98 -27.57
CA ILE A 3 -0.53 4.74 -26.12
C ILE A 3 -0.66 6.11 -25.48
N ASP A 4 -1.75 6.34 -24.75
CA ASP A 4 -1.95 7.58 -24.01
C ASP A 4 -0.89 7.68 -22.90
N LEU A 5 -0.13 8.79 -22.90
CA LEU A 5 0.88 9.06 -21.88
C LEU A 5 0.29 9.08 -20.46
N ASP A 6 -0.98 9.45 -20.35
CA ASP A 6 -1.73 9.47 -19.09
C ASP A 6 -1.84 8.07 -18.47
N VAL A 7 -2.05 7.05 -19.31
CA VAL A 7 -2.16 5.66 -18.86
C VAL A 7 -0.82 5.15 -18.38
N ILE A 8 0.27 5.49 -19.08
CA ILE A 8 1.63 5.14 -18.66
C ILE A 8 1.95 5.80 -17.32
N PHE A 9 1.66 7.09 -17.18
CA PHE A 9 1.91 7.84 -15.95
C PHE A 9 1.13 7.26 -14.77
N LEU A 10 -0.15 6.96 -14.97
CA LEU A 10 -0.99 6.36 -13.94
C LEU A 10 -0.50 4.96 -13.55
N ALA A 11 -0.06 4.15 -14.51
CA ALA A 11 0.52 2.83 -14.25
C ALA A 11 1.83 2.93 -13.45
N LEU A 12 2.71 3.89 -13.80
CA LEU A 12 3.94 4.14 -13.07
C LEU A 12 3.65 4.59 -11.62
N LEU A 13 2.70 5.52 -11.47
CA LEU A 13 2.30 6.06 -10.19
C LEU A 13 1.67 4.98 -9.30
N PHE A 14 0.82 4.14 -9.89
CA PHE A 14 0.25 2.98 -9.22
C PHE A 14 1.32 1.99 -8.77
N THR A 15 2.31 1.72 -9.63
CA THR A 15 3.44 0.85 -9.30
C THR A 15 4.25 1.44 -8.14
N MET A 16 4.48 2.76 -8.15
CA MET A 16 5.17 3.46 -7.07
C MET A 16 4.40 3.38 -5.74
N TRP A 17 3.07 3.54 -5.76
CA TRP A 17 2.23 3.37 -4.57
C TRP A 17 2.26 1.94 -4.03
N ALA A 18 2.24 0.94 -4.91
CA ALA A 18 2.34 -0.46 -4.52
C ALA A 18 3.70 -0.77 -3.86
N ILE A 19 4.80 -0.26 -4.42
CA ILE A 19 6.15 -0.41 -3.85
C ILE A 19 6.22 0.29 -2.50
N LEU A 20 5.72 1.52 -2.39
CA LEU A 20 5.72 2.28 -1.14
C LEU A 20 4.85 1.62 -0.06
N GLY A 21 3.72 1.03 -0.43
CA GLY A 21 2.88 0.24 0.49
C GLY A 21 3.54 -1.08 0.90
N PHE A 22 4.42 -1.64 0.06
CA PHE A 22 5.17 -2.86 0.36
C PHE A 22 6.32 -2.64 1.35
N LEU A 23 7.03 -1.50 1.30
CA LEU A 23 8.11 -1.15 2.23
C LEU A 23 7.77 -1.34 3.73
N PRO A 24 6.65 -0.80 4.26
CA PRO A 24 6.30 -0.97 5.67
C PRO A 24 5.96 -2.42 6.03
N TRP A 25 5.41 -3.19 5.08
CA TRP A 25 5.22 -4.63 5.27
C TRP A 25 6.55 -5.36 5.36
N LEU A 26 7.52 -5.03 4.50
CA LEU A 26 8.85 -5.65 4.52
C LEU A 26 9.55 -5.39 5.87
N ALA A 27 9.49 -4.15 6.37
CA ALA A 27 10.02 -3.81 7.70
C ALA A 27 9.36 -4.63 8.83
N LEU A 28 8.04 -4.83 8.76
CA LEU A 28 7.30 -5.66 9.71
C LEU A 28 7.63 -7.15 9.57
N ALA A 29 7.85 -7.65 8.35
CA ALA A 29 8.22 -9.03 8.06
C ALA A 29 9.59 -9.38 8.62
N VAL A 30 10.57 -8.51 8.42
CA VAL A 30 11.92 -8.62 8.99
C VAL A 30 11.84 -8.63 10.52
N ARG A 31 11.10 -7.67 11.11
CA ARG A 31 10.98 -7.56 12.58
C ARG A 31 10.29 -8.78 13.22
N ARG A 32 9.39 -9.46 12.51
CA ARG A 32 8.65 -10.64 13.01
C ARG A 32 9.23 -11.99 12.56
N ARG A 33 10.39 -12.01 11.89
CA ARG A 33 11.02 -13.23 11.35
C ARG A 33 10.04 -14.11 10.55
N GLY A 34 9.22 -13.48 9.69
CA GLY A 34 8.32 -14.20 8.76
C GLY A 34 7.08 -14.87 9.38
N ARG A 35 6.88 -14.87 10.70
CA ARG A 35 5.77 -15.61 11.32
C ARG A 35 4.44 -14.88 11.12
N SER A 36 3.48 -15.50 10.42
CA SER A 36 2.11 -15.00 10.16
C SER A 36 2.01 -13.68 9.36
N VAL A 37 3.07 -13.31 8.61
CA VAL A 37 3.14 -12.03 7.89
C VAL A 37 2.67 -12.12 6.42
N LEU A 38 2.61 -13.33 5.84
CA LEU A 38 2.17 -13.55 4.46
C LEU A 38 0.76 -13.03 4.16
N VAL A 39 -0.18 -13.16 5.11
CA VAL A 39 -1.56 -12.68 4.93
C VAL A 39 -1.63 -11.14 4.92
N ALA A 40 -0.68 -10.46 5.56
CA ALA A 40 -0.62 -9.00 5.58
C ALA A 40 -0.04 -8.39 4.29
N LEU A 41 0.55 -9.20 3.41
CA LEU A 41 1.20 -8.75 2.17
C LEU A 41 0.22 -8.14 1.15
N PRO A 42 -0.86 -8.84 0.74
CA PRO A 42 -1.82 -8.25 -0.19
C PRO A 42 -2.53 -7.04 0.39
N LEU A 43 -2.77 -7.04 1.71
CA LEU A 43 -3.36 -5.91 2.43
C LEU A 43 -2.46 -4.67 2.43
N ALA A 44 -1.16 -4.83 2.60
CA ALA A 44 -0.22 -3.71 2.54
C ALA A 44 -0.15 -3.07 1.14
N ILE A 45 -0.15 -3.90 0.09
CA ILE A 45 -0.19 -3.43 -1.30
C ILE A 45 -1.52 -2.72 -1.59
N ALA A 46 -2.65 -3.31 -1.19
CA ALA A 46 -3.96 -2.69 -1.33
C ALA A 46 -4.06 -1.36 -0.55
N GLY A 47 -3.41 -1.27 0.60
CA GLY A 47 -3.39 -0.07 1.43
C GLY A 47 -2.54 1.03 0.83
N GLY A 48 -1.41 0.68 0.23
CA GLY A 48 -0.56 1.62 -0.51
C GLY A 48 -1.25 2.15 -1.75
N ALA A 49 -1.80 1.27 -2.58
CA ALA A 49 -2.54 1.65 -3.77
C ALA A 49 -3.80 2.47 -3.43
N GLY A 50 -4.60 2.02 -2.46
CA GLY A 50 -5.80 2.71 -2.02
C GLY A 50 -5.50 4.08 -1.40
N GLY A 51 -4.49 4.16 -0.53
CA GLY A 51 -4.04 5.43 0.06
C GLY A 51 -3.53 6.40 -0.99
N GLY A 52 -2.71 5.92 -1.92
CA GLY A 52 -2.13 6.74 -2.99
C GLY A 52 -3.17 7.31 -3.96
N VAL A 53 -4.18 6.52 -4.36
CA VAL A 53 -5.27 6.93 -5.27
C VAL A 53 -6.16 8.02 -4.66
N LEU A 54 -6.36 8.02 -3.33
CA LEU A 54 -7.28 8.95 -2.68
C LEU A 54 -6.88 10.42 -2.87
N VAL A 55 -5.60 10.72 -3.02
CA VAL A 55 -5.09 12.09 -3.16
C VAL A 55 -5.36 12.70 -4.54
N PRO A 56 -5.01 12.06 -5.67
CA PRO A 56 -5.44 12.51 -6.98
C PRO A 56 -6.95 12.44 -7.16
N ALA A 57 -7.64 11.47 -6.53
CA ALA A 57 -9.11 11.44 -6.52
C ALA A 57 -9.73 12.63 -5.77
N ALA A 58 -9.06 13.16 -4.74
CA ALA A 58 -9.44 14.38 -4.05
C ALA A 58 -9.11 15.66 -4.84
N GLY A 59 -8.54 15.55 -6.05
CA GLY A 59 -8.32 16.66 -6.96
C GLY A 59 -6.99 17.39 -6.78
N ALA A 60 -6.10 16.93 -5.89
CA ALA A 60 -4.78 17.52 -5.71
C ALA A 60 -3.83 17.06 -6.84
N LYS A 61 -3.58 17.94 -7.82
CA LYS A 61 -2.76 17.65 -9.01
C LYS A 61 -1.39 18.33 -9.01
N ASP A 62 -1.12 19.18 -8.04
CA ASP A 62 0.13 19.92 -7.90
C ASP A 62 1.23 19.06 -7.25
N GLU A 63 2.48 19.56 -7.20
CA GLU A 63 3.61 18.87 -6.55
C GLU A 63 3.30 18.43 -5.11
N THR A 64 2.56 19.26 -4.36
CA THR A 64 2.13 18.92 -3.01
C THR A 64 1.14 17.75 -3.00
N GLY A 65 0.28 17.64 -4.00
CA GLY A 65 -0.63 16.52 -4.20
C GLY A 65 0.13 15.21 -4.47
N LEU A 66 1.23 15.28 -5.22
CA LEU A 66 2.11 14.13 -5.43
C LEU A 66 2.76 13.68 -4.11
N LEU A 67 3.32 14.61 -3.33
CA LEU A 67 3.92 14.29 -2.02
C LEU A 67 2.89 13.70 -1.03
N LEU A 68 1.69 14.29 -0.96
CA LEU A 68 0.58 13.76 -0.17
C LEU A 68 0.18 12.35 -0.61
N SER A 69 0.14 12.10 -1.92
CA SER A 69 -0.17 10.79 -2.49
C SER A 69 0.86 9.73 -2.09
N LEU A 70 2.15 10.08 -2.06
CA LEU A 70 3.21 9.19 -1.58
C LEU A 70 3.11 8.94 -0.07
N ALA A 71 2.86 9.99 0.72
CA ALA A 71 2.71 9.88 2.16
C ALA A 71 1.51 8.99 2.54
N THR A 72 0.37 9.20 1.89
CA THR A 72 -0.86 8.41 2.09
C THR A 72 -0.69 6.96 1.63
N ALA A 73 0.08 6.69 0.58
CA ALA A 73 0.43 5.32 0.19
C ALA A 73 1.26 4.62 1.28
N VAL A 74 2.27 5.28 1.85
CA VAL A 74 3.06 4.69 2.95
C VAL A 74 2.20 4.44 4.19
N VAL A 75 1.39 5.43 4.59
CA VAL A 75 0.52 5.33 5.76
C VAL A 75 -0.56 4.27 5.56
N GLY A 76 -1.20 4.24 4.38
CA GLY A 76 -2.23 3.26 4.03
C GLY A 76 -1.69 1.83 4.00
N GLY A 77 -0.50 1.63 3.41
CA GLY A 77 0.18 0.35 3.40
C GLY A 77 0.55 -0.14 4.80
N LEU A 78 1.07 0.75 5.66
CA LEU A 78 1.35 0.44 7.06
C LEU A 78 0.08 0.10 7.84
N ALA A 79 -0.99 0.87 7.68
CA ALA A 79 -2.26 0.67 8.38
C ALA A 79 -2.88 -0.69 8.05
N LEU A 80 -2.96 -1.05 6.77
CA LEU A 80 -3.50 -2.34 6.35
C LEU A 80 -2.56 -3.52 6.65
N ALA A 81 -1.23 -3.32 6.61
CA ALA A 81 -0.29 -4.33 7.09
C ALA A 81 -0.51 -4.64 8.59
N LEU A 82 -0.67 -3.60 9.41
CA LEU A 82 -0.97 -3.74 10.83
C LEU A 82 -2.35 -4.40 11.07
N LEU A 83 -3.36 -4.04 10.27
CA LEU A 83 -4.68 -4.67 10.33
C LEU A 83 -4.62 -6.16 9.98
N GLY A 84 -3.91 -6.53 8.91
CA GLY A 84 -3.70 -7.93 8.51
C GLY A 84 -3.02 -8.74 9.60
N LEU A 85 -2.01 -8.17 10.27
CA LEU A 85 -1.37 -8.79 11.43
C LEU A 85 -2.31 -8.96 12.64
N ARG A 86 -3.20 -7.98 12.88
CA ARG A 86 -4.21 -8.07 13.96
C ARG A 86 -5.25 -9.15 13.67
N LEU A 87 -5.72 -9.25 12.42
CA LEU A 87 -6.68 -10.28 11.99
C LEU A 87 -6.06 -11.68 12.06
N SER A 88 -4.78 -11.82 11.68
CA SER A 88 -4.06 -13.10 11.74
C SER A 88 -3.89 -13.61 13.17
N ARG A 89 -3.74 -12.70 14.16
CA ARG A 89 -3.73 -13.06 15.60
C ARG A 89 -5.09 -13.46 16.16
N ARG A 90 -6.19 -13.11 15.50
CA ARG A 90 -7.56 -13.39 15.96
C ARG A 90 -8.12 -14.71 15.45
N ARG A 91 -7.46 -15.41 14.53
CA ARG A 91 -7.91 -16.75 14.13
C ARG A 91 -7.72 -17.71 15.31
N PRO A 92 -8.79 -18.24 15.92
CA PRO A 92 -8.69 -19.29 16.92
C PRO A 92 -8.11 -20.52 16.22
N ASN A 93 -7.19 -21.19 16.91
CA ASN A 93 -6.69 -22.50 16.50
C ASN A 93 -7.89 -23.45 16.36
N PRO A 94 -8.16 -24.06 15.20
CA PRO A 94 -9.11 -25.17 15.13
C PRO A 94 -8.46 -26.36 15.83
N THR A 95 -8.80 -26.55 17.10
CA THR A 95 -8.60 -27.80 17.85
C THR A 95 -9.45 -28.91 17.27
#